data_AF-M9LY63-F1
#
_entry.id   AF-M9LY63-F1
#
_cell.length_a   1.000
_cell.length_b   1.000
_cell.length_c   1.000
_cell.angle_alpha   90.00
_cell.angle_beta   90.00
_cell.angle_gamma   90.00
#
_symmetry.space_group_name_H-M   'P 1'
#
loop_
_entity.id
_entity.type
_entity.pdbx_description
1 polymer ?
#
loop_
_entity_poly.entity_id
_entity_poly.type
_entity_poly.pdbx_seq_one_letter_code
_entity_poly.pdbx_strand_id
1 'polypeptide(L)'
;MSQQLKTQLEAAGMQEDSAYYVGRYTVQGLQYGCLLATPLYLLQAARGRGFSLRGLARYNWIVPVAGAGAGSIGGYAAASQLDHPSLAARTSGLRLDAQRVRQDDLHLIGSVLGALVLPAIFLRRTGLVNGLLGGAGLGGAAGLITHQVQKLSKSNDPVAEVQKKAENAFDDAKDKAKDAKNELQKRL
;
A
#
# COMPACT_ATOMS: atom_id res chain seq x y z
N MET A 1 25.01 -11.48 37.52
CA MET A 1 24.28 -10.54 36.65
C MET A 1 23.57 -9.54 37.54
N SER A 2 24.05 -8.29 37.59
CA SER A 2 23.52 -7.25 38.48
C SER A 2 22.07 -6.90 38.10
N GLN A 3 21.22 -6.64 39.10
CA GLN A 3 19.82 -6.25 38.89
C GLN A 3 19.70 -5.07 37.93
N GLN A 4 20.62 -4.10 38.02
CA GLN A 4 20.70 -2.95 37.10
C GLN A 4 20.82 -3.35 35.62
N LEU A 5 21.51 -4.44 35.31
CA LEU A 5 21.69 -4.91 33.93
C LEU A 5 20.41 -5.55 33.39
N LYS A 6 19.61 -6.19 34.26
CA LYS A 6 18.27 -6.69 33.91
C LYS A 6 17.29 -5.54 33.69
N THR A 7 17.29 -4.54 34.56
CA THR A 7 16.41 -3.36 34.42
C THR A 7 16.72 -2.56 33.16
N GLN A 8 18.01 -2.42 32.80
CA GLN A 8 18.40 -1.78 31.55
C GLN A 8 18.03 -2.60 30.31
N LEU A 9 18.16 -3.94 30.36
CA LEU A 9 17.71 -4.81 29.26
C LEU A 9 16.19 -4.75 29.07
N GLU A 10 15.43 -4.76 30.16
CA GLU A 10 13.97 -4.64 30.11
C GLU A 10 13.54 -3.28 29.58
N ALA A 11 14.19 -2.19 30.01
CA ALA A 11 13.92 -0.84 29.50
C ALA A 11 14.28 -0.70 28.00
N ALA A 12 15.40 -1.29 27.57
CA ALA A 12 15.81 -1.30 26.16
C ALA A 12 14.83 -2.11 25.29
N GLY A 13 14.43 -3.32 25.73
CA GLY A 13 13.42 -4.12 25.03
C GLY A 13 12.06 -3.43 24.97
N MET A 14 11.70 -2.68 26.01
CA MET A 14 10.45 -1.93 26.07
C MET A 14 10.42 -0.73 25.12
N GLN A 15 11.54 -0.02 24.94
CA GLN A 15 11.67 1.02 23.92
C GLN A 15 11.58 0.43 22.51
N GLU A 16 12.18 -0.73 22.28
CA GLU A 16 12.15 -1.38 20.98
C GLU A 16 10.73 -1.87 20.62
N ASP A 17 10.03 -2.50 21.57
CA ASP A 17 8.66 -2.97 21.36
C ASP A 17 7.66 -1.83 21.19
N SER A 18 7.81 -0.72 21.93
CA SER A 18 6.96 0.46 21.77
C SER A 18 7.22 1.17 20.44
N ALA A 19 8.49 1.34 20.02
CA ALA A 19 8.83 1.89 18.72
C ALA A 19 8.29 1.04 17.57
N TYR A 20 8.39 -0.29 17.68
CA TYR A 20 7.82 -1.23 16.71
C TYR A 20 6.29 -1.14 16.66
N TYR A 21 5.64 -1.02 17.82
CA TYR A 21 4.19 -0.88 17.91
C TYR A 21 3.71 0.43 17.28
N VAL A 22 4.34 1.56 17.60
CA VAL A 22 4.03 2.86 17.00
C VAL A 22 4.24 2.83 15.49
N GLY A 23 5.40 2.33 15.04
CA GLY A 23 5.70 2.19 13.61
C GLY A 23 4.66 1.34 12.88
N ARG A 24 4.13 0.30 13.53
CA ARG A 24 3.07 -0.53 12.94
C ARG A 24 1.77 0.24 12.73
N TYR A 25 1.35 1.04 13.70
CA TYR A 25 0.16 1.88 13.56
C TYR A 25 0.35 2.99 12.52
N THR A 26 1.57 3.53 12.38
CA THR A 26 1.93 4.46 11.32
C THR A 26 1.72 3.82 9.93
N VAL A 27 2.25 2.61 9.72
CA VAL A 27 2.12 1.89 8.45
C VAL A 27 0.66 1.56 8.15
N GLN A 28 -0.11 1.13 9.15
CA GLN A 28 -1.54 0.89 8.99
C GLN A 28 -2.30 2.18 8.61
N GLY A 29 -2.02 3.28 9.29
CA GLY A 29 -2.60 4.59 8.97
C GLY A 29 -2.29 5.04 7.55
N LEU A 30 -1.07 4.77 7.07
CA LEU A 30 -0.67 5.04 5.69
C LEU A 30 -1.48 4.18 4.70
N GLN A 31 -1.60 2.87 4.94
CA GLN A 31 -2.35 1.96 4.09
C GLN A 31 -3.83 2.32 4.00
N TYR A 32 -4.47 2.66 5.13
CA TYR A 32 -5.85 3.16 5.13
C TYR A 32 -5.97 4.50 4.41
N GLY A 33 -5.00 5.39 4.60
CA GLY A 33 -4.95 6.66 3.87
C GLY A 33 -4.83 6.46 2.36
N CYS A 34 -4.04 5.50 1.89
CA CYS A 34 -3.94 5.12 0.47
C CYS A 34 -5.28 4.65 -0.10
N LEU A 35 -5.98 3.78 0.63
CA LEU A 35 -7.29 3.28 0.21
C LEU A 35 -8.37 4.38 0.21
N LEU A 36 -8.33 5.29 1.19
CA LEU A 36 -9.32 6.36 1.33
C LEU A 36 -9.05 7.57 0.43
N ALA A 37 -7.81 7.77 -0.02
CA ALA A 37 -7.42 8.94 -0.81
C ALA A 37 -8.27 9.13 -2.07
N THR A 38 -8.45 8.05 -2.82
CA THR A 38 -9.19 8.06 -4.09
C THR A 38 -10.69 8.30 -3.90
N PRO A 39 -11.42 7.59 -3.02
CA PRO A 39 -12.84 7.88 -2.79
C PRO A 39 -13.08 9.26 -2.17
N LEU A 40 -12.21 9.73 -1.27
CA LEU A 40 -12.30 11.11 -0.73
C LEU A 40 -12.16 12.15 -1.83
N TYR A 41 -11.23 11.96 -2.77
CA TYR A 41 -11.08 12.83 -3.92
C TYR A 41 -12.31 12.80 -4.84
N LEU A 42 -12.85 11.62 -5.13
CA LEU A 42 -14.04 11.48 -5.97
C LEU A 42 -15.28 12.15 -5.36
N LEU A 43 -15.49 12.01 -4.04
CA LEU A 43 -16.55 12.72 -3.32
C LEU A 43 -16.39 14.24 -3.43
N GLN A 44 -15.15 14.74 -3.37
CA GLN A 44 -14.88 16.16 -3.48
C GLN A 44 -15.00 16.69 -4.90
N ALA A 45 -14.63 15.90 -5.91
CA ALA A 45 -14.88 16.20 -7.32
C ALA A 45 -16.39 16.22 -7.63
N ALA A 46 -17.16 15.28 -7.08
CA ALA A 46 -18.61 15.22 -7.21
C ALA A 46 -19.33 16.42 -6.54
N ARG A 47 -18.75 17.00 -5.48
CA ARG A 47 -19.23 18.22 -4.82
C ARG A 47 -18.93 19.54 -5.57
N GLY A 48 -18.57 19.47 -6.85
CA GLY A 48 -18.52 20.66 -7.73
C GLY A 48 -17.14 21.25 -7.99
N ARG A 49 -16.05 20.61 -7.56
CA ARG A 49 -14.67 21.06 -7.89
C ARG A 49 -14.14 20.57 -9.24
N GLY A 50 -14.87 19.67 -9.91
CA GLY A 50 -14.45 19.05 -11.17
C GLY A 50 -13.30 18.03 -10.99
N PHE A 51 -13.21 17.08 -11.91
CA PHE A 51 -12.16 16.06 -11.89
C PHE A 51 -10.87 16.59 -12.52
N SER A 52 -9.75 16.43 -11.84
CA SER A 52 -8.41 16.73 -12.33
C SER A 52 -7.40 15.67 -11.88
N LEU A 53 -6.57 15.22 -12.82
CA LEU A 53 -5.48 14.27 -12.54
C LEU A 53 -4.49 14.80 -11.51
N ARG A 54 -4.22 16.11 -11.52
CA ARG A 54 -3.37 16.77 -10.51
C ARG A 54 -3.98 16.72 -9.12
N GLY A 55 -5.30 16.91 -9.01
CA GLY A 55 -6.04 16.80 -7.75
C GLY A 55 -6.01 15.37 -7.22
N LEU A 56 -6.28 14.38 -8.07
CA LEU A 56 -6.23 12.97 -7.71
C LEU A 56 -4.84 12.57 -7.18
N ALA A 57 -3.78 12.93 -7.91
CA ALA A 57 -2.40 12.65 -7.51
C ALA A 57 -2.05 13.33 -6.17
N ARG A 58 -2.52 14.57 -5.96
CA ARG A 58 -2.29 15.31 -4.71
C ARG A 58 -2.97 14.65 -3.51
N TYR A 59 -4.22 14.23 -3.66
CA TYR A 59 -4.95 13.53 -2.58
C TYR A 59 -4.29 12.20 -2.24
N ASN A 60 -3.79 11.49 -3.24
CA ASN A 60 -3.10 10.22 -3.08
C ASN A 60 -1.72 10.30 -2.43
N TRP A 61 -1.18 11.48 -2.11
CA TRP A 61 -0.03 11.56 -1.21
C TRP A 61 -0.35 12.31 0.09
N ILE A 62 -1.24 13.31 0.06
CA ILE A 62 -1.63 14.04 1.27
C ILE A 62 -2.41 13.15 2.23
N VAL A 63 -3.40 12.40 1.75
CA VAL A 63 -4.26 11.57 2.61
C VAL A 63 -3.48 10.41 3.24
N PRO A 64 -2.59 9.69 2.52
CA PRO A 64 -1.71 8.69 3.14
C PRO A 64 -0.76 9.26 4.18
N VAL A 65 -0.15 10.42 3.91
CA VAL A 65 0.75 11.09 4.87
C VAL A 65 -0.02 11.53 6.12
N ALA A 66 -1.21 12.10 5.94
CA ALA A 66 -2.10 12.46 7.06
C ALA A 66 -2.54 11.21 7.85
N GLY A 67 -2.86 10.11 7.16
CA GLY A 67 -3.18 8.82 7.75
C GLY A 67 -2.01 8.24 8.55
N ALA A 68 -0.79 8.33 8.03
CA ALA A 68 0.42 7.92 8.74
C ALA A 68 0.65 8.74 10.02
N GLY A 69 0.43 10.06 9.95
CA GLY A 69 0.48 10.95 11.11
C GLY A 69 -0.55 10.57 12.17
N ALA A 70 -1.81 10.40 11.77
CA ALA A 70 -2.89 9.98 12.67
C ALA A 70 -2.63 8.58 13.29
N GLY A 71 -2.12 7.64 12.49
CA GLY A 71 -1.72 6.31 12.94
C GLY A 71 -0.59 6.38 13.97
N SER A 72 0.42 7.21 13.75
CA SER A 72 1.53 7.39 14.69
C SER A 72 1.06 7.93 16.04
N ILE A 73 0.17 8.93 16.03
CA ILE A 73 -0.41 9.52 17.25
C ILE A 73 -1.27 8.47 17.96
N GLY A 74 -2.11 7.74 17.24
CA GLY A 74 -2.94 6.66 17.79
C GLY A 74 -2.10 5.51 18.36
N GLY A 75 -1.01 5.15 17.69
CA GLY A 75 -0.06 4.13 18.15
C GLY A 75 0.68 4.55 19.41
N TYR A 76 1.10 5.82 19.51
CA TYR A 76 1.75 6.38 20.69
C TYR A 76 0.77 6.44 21.88
N ALA A 77 -0.46 6.90 21.65
CA ALA A 77 -1.51 6.92 22.66
C ALA A 77 -1.86 5.50 23.15
N ALA A 78 -1.99 4.54 22.23
CA ALA A 78 -2.25 3.15 22.58
C ALA A 78 -1.07 2.51 23.34
N ALA A 79 0.17 2.77 22.91
CA ALA A 79 1.37 2.30 23.60
C ALA A 79 1.50 2.87 25.02
N SER A 80 1.06 4.12 25.22
CA SER A 80 1.08 4.76 26.55
C SER A 80 0.03 4.21 27.53
N GLN A 81 -0.96 3.46 27.06
CA GLN A 81 -2.04 2.88 27.86
C GLN A 81 -1.91 1.36 28.09
N LEU A 82 -0.92 0.70 27.49
CA LEU A 82 -0.77 -0.77 27.52
C LEU A 82 0.31 -1.21 28.52
N ASP A 83 -0.01 -2.23 29.32
CA ASP A 83 0.92 -2.86 30.26
C ASP A 83 1.96 -3.75 29.56
N HIS A 84 3.21 -3.75 30.04
CA HIS A 84 4.38 -4.41 29.41
C HIS A 84 4.18 -5.86 28.91
N PRO A 85 3.59 -6.80 29.67
CA PRO A 85 3.41 -8.17 29.18
C PRO A 85 2.42 -8.26 28.01
N SER A 86 1.44 -7.35 27.95
CA SER A 86 0.47 -7.29 26.86
C SER A 86 1.04 -6.63 25.59
N LEU A 87 2.02 -5.73 25.74
CA LEU A 87 2.76 -5.16 24.62
C LEU A 87 3.66 -6.20 23.95
N ALA A 88 4.45 -6.95 24.75
CA ALA A 88 5.34 -8.00 24.27
C ALA A 88 4.59 -9.20 23.65
N ALA A 89 3.44 -9.57 24.20
CA ALA A 89 2.57 -10.60 23.63
C ALA A 89 1.95 -10.16 22.28
N ARG A 90 1.61 -8.86 22.14
CA ARG A 90 1.11 -8.32 20.87
C ARG A 90 2.22 -8.13 19.83
N THR A 91 3.43 -7.70 20.22
CA THR A 91 4.55 -7.56 19.28
C THR A 91 5.03 -8.92 18.76
N SER A 92 5.08 -9.96 19.61
CA SER A 92 5.40 -11.33 19.18
C SER A 92 4.34 -11.90 18.23
N GLY A 93 3.04 -11.72 18.50
CA GLY A 93 1.97 -12.10 17.58
C GLY A 93 2.00 -11.32 16.26
N LEU A 94 2.38 -10.03 16.30
CA LEU A 94 2.54 -9.19 15.10
C LEU A 94 3.75 -9.58 14.24
N ARG A 95 4.83 -10.10 14.85
CA ARG A 95 6.04 -10.57 14.13
C ARG A 95 5.81 -11.89 13.39
N LEU A 96 4.84 -12.69 13.82
CA LEU A 96 4.58 -14.04 13.27
C LEU A 96 3.49 -14.08 12.17
N ASP A 97 2.87 -12.95 11.82
CA ASP A 97 1.76 -12.92 10.86
C ASP A 97 2.25 -12.81 9.40
N ALA A 98 2.44 -13.97 8.77
CA ALA A 98 2.88 -14.08 7.37
C ALA A 98 1.91 -13.44 6.36
N GLN A 99 0.61 -13.33 6.69
CA GLN A 99 -0.36 -12.67 5.80
C GLN A 99 -0.09 -11.17 5.71
N ARG A 100 0.34 -10.55 6.82
CA ARG A 100 0.65 -9.11 6.86
C ARG A 100 1.92 -8.77 6.09
N VAL A 101 2.96 -9.59 6.20
CA VAL A 101 4.19 -9.41 5.41
C VAL A 101 3.86 -9.37 3.92
N ARG A 102 3.03 -10.32 3.47
CA ARG A 102 2.60 -10.39 2.08
C ARG A 102 1.73 -9.20 1.64
N GLN A 103 0.96 -8.61 2.54
CA GLN A 103 0.19 -7.39 2.28
C GLN A 103 1.12 -6.18 2.12
N ASP A 104 2.12 -6.06 2.98
CA ASP A 104 3.09 -4.96 2.96
C ASP A 104 3.95 -5.03 1.68
N ASP A 105 4.38 -6.22 1.27
CA ASP A 105 5.12 -6.44 0.02
C ASP A 105 4.32 -5.99 -1.22
N LEU A 106 3.05 -6.39 -1.31
CA LEU A 106 2.20 -6.00 -2.44
C LEU A 106 1.92 -4.49 -2.45
N HIS A 107 1.74 -3.87 -1.28
CA HIS A 107 1.66 -2.43 -1.18
C HIS A 107 2.96 -1.75 -1.65
N LEU A 108 4.13 -2.25 -1.26
CA LEU A 108 5.41 -1.70 -1.67
C LEU A 108 5.63 -1.84 -3.19
N ILE A 109 5.44 -3.04 -3.75
CA ILE A 109 5.56 -3.27 -5.19
C ILE A 109 4.60 -2.37 -5.97
N GLY A 110 3.34 -2.33 -5.53
CA GLY A 110 2.33 -1.46 -6.10
C GLY A 110 2.76 0.00 -6.06
N SER A 111 3.26 0.47 -4.92
CA SER A 111 3.70 1.86 -4.74
C SER A 111 4.88 2.23 -5.65
N VAL A 112 5.89 1.36 -5.78
CA VAL A 112 7.04 1.61 -6.67
C VAL A 112 6.58 1.66 -8.12
N LEU A 113 5.75 0.70 -8.54
CA LEU A 113 5.20 0.68 -9.91
C LEU A 113 4.34 1.91 -10.19
N GLY A 114 3.44 2.28 -9.28
CA GLY A 114 2.60 3.46 -9.43
C GLY A 114 3.41 4.76 -9.47
N ALA A 115 4.45 4.87 -8.64
CA ALA A 115 5.36 6.02 -8.61
C ALA A 115 6.12 6.17 -9.93
N LEU A 116 6.43 5.09 -10.63
CA LEU A 116 7.10 5.15 -11.93
C LEU A 116 6.10 5.41 -13.07
N VAL A 117 4.99 4.67 -13.10
CA VAL A 117 4.02 4.70 -14.20
C VAL A 117 3.23 6.01 -14.26
N LEU A 118 2.80 6.53 -13.11
CA LEU A 118 1.95 7.73 -13.09
C LEU A 118 2.65 8.98 -13.65
N PRO A 119 3.88 9.34 -13.25
CA PRO A 119 4.61 10.44 -13.89
C PRO A 119 5.07 10.06 -15.29
N ALA A 120 5.43 8.81 -15.60
CA ALA A 120 5.83 8.41 -16.95
C ALA A 120 4.75 8.70 -18.00
N ILE A 121 3.47 8.46 -17.66
CA ILE A 121 2.35 8.68 -18.60
C ILE A 121 1.77 10.09 -18.47
N PHE A 122 1.68 10.64 -17.25
CA PHE A 122 0.92 11.87 -16.99
C PHE A 122 1.77 13.05 -16.50
N LEU A 123 3.08 13.07 -16.78
CA LEU A 123 4.01 14.10 -16.30
C LEU A 123 3.50 15.54 -16.48
N ARG A 124 2.99 15.87 -17.67
CA ARG A 124 2.48 17.22 -18.00
C ARG A 124 1.19 17.59 -17.24
N ARG A 125 0.43 16.61 -16.75
CA ARG A 125 -0.86 16.83 -16.07
C ARG A 125 -0.73 16.80 -14.55
N THR A 126 0.11 15.93 -14.00
CA THR A 126 0.29 15.77 -12.54
C THR A 126 1.48 16.56 -12.00
N GLY A 127 2.53 16.72 -12.82
CA GLY A 127 3.84 17.21 -12.39
C GLY A 127 4.66 16.13 -11.69
N LEU A 128 5.98 16.33 -11.61
CA LEU A 128 6.94 15.32 -11.13
C LEU A 128 6.67 14.89 -9.66
N VAL A 129 6.52 15.86 -8.75
CA VAL A 129 6.33 15.59 -7.32
C VAL A 129 4.99 14.92 -7.03
N ASN A 130 3.88 15.45 -7.56
CA ASN A 130 2.57 14.82 -7.34
C ASN A 130 2.44 13.50 -8.10
N GLY A 131 3.09 13.37 -9.27
CA GLY A 131 3.13 12.14 -10.04
C GLY A 131 3.84 11.02 -9.29
N LEU A 132 5.03 11.28 -8.75
CA LEU A 132 5.79 10.30 -7.96
C LEU A 132 5.05 9.91 -6.67
N LEU A 133 4.72 10.90 -5.85
CA LEU A 133 4.12 10.64 -4.52
C LEU A 133 2.67 10.15 -4.63
N GLY A 134 1.89 10.74 -5.52
CA GLY A 134 0.52 10.31 -5.80
C GLY A 134 0.45 8.98 -6.52
N GLY A 135 1.45 8.69 -7.37
CA GLY A 135 1.63 7.38 -7.99
C GLY A 135 1.97 6.31 -6.95
N ALA A 136 2.83 6.62 -5.98
CA ALA A 136 3.12 5.74 -4.86
C ALA A 136 1.86 5.40 -4.06
N GLY A 137 1.03 6.39 -3.74
CA GLY A 137 -0.21 6.15 -3.01
C GLY A 137 -1.26 5.36 -3.79
N LEU A 138 -1.48 5.69 -5.06
CA LEU A 138 -2.40 4.95 -5.94
C LEU A 138 -1.95 3.51 -6.18
N GLY A 139 -0.66 3.34 -6.47
CA GLY A 139 -0.06 2.04 -6.67
C GLY A 139 -0.10 1.18 -5.41
N GLY A 140 0.19 1.79 -4.25
CA GLY A 140 0.06 1.12 -2.95
C GLY A 140 -1.37 0.68 -2.66
N ALA A 141 -2.36 1.53 -2.93
CA ALA A 141 -3.78 1.18 -2.80
C ALA A 141 -4.16 0.00 -3.71
N ALA A 142 -3.70 -0.01 -4.96
CA ALA A 142 -3.91 -1.13 -5.88
C ALA A 142 -3.26 -2.44 -5.36
N GLY A 143 -2.05 -2.36 -4.78
CA GLY A 143 -1.40 -3.48 -4.10
C GLY A 143 -2.19 -4.04 -2.93
N LEU A 144 -2.84 -3.17 -2.13
CA LEU A 144 -3.69 -3.58 -1.01
C LEU A 144 -4.99 -4.22 -1.48
N ILE A 145 -5.64 -3.64 -2.51
CA ILE A 145 -6.86 -4.19 -3.10
C ILE A 145 -6.58 -5.57 -3.69
N THR A 146 -5.46 -5.74 -4.42
CA THR A 146 -5.09 -7.05 -4.97
C THR A 146 -4.80 -8.08 -3.89
N HIS A 147 -4.19 -7.69 -2.76
CA HIS A 147 -4.04 -8.58 -1.61
C HIS A 147 -5.40 -9.02 -1.04
N GLN A 148 -6.34 -8.08 -0.86
CA GLN A 148 -7.66 -8.38 -0.32
C GLN A 148 -8.49 -9.23 -1.27
N VAL A 149 -8.42 -8.96 -2.57
CA VAL A 149 -8.98 -9.83 -3.61
C VAL A 149 -8.36 -11.21 -3.46
N GLN A 150 -7.03 -11.36 -3.53
CA GLN A 150 -6.36 -12.67 -3.38
C GLN A 150 -6.73 -13.41 -2.08
N LYS A 151 -6.97 -12.70 -0.98
CA LYS A 151 -7.39 -13.30 0.29
C LYS A 151 -8.84 -13.81 0.23
N LEU A 152 -9.76 -13.02 -0.32
CA LEU A 152 -11.14 -13.43 -0.61
C LEU A 152 -11.20 -14.58 -1.64
N SER A 153 -10.30 -14.54 -2.62
CA SER A 153 -10.12 -15.48 -3.71
C SER A 153 -9.41 -16.78 -3.35
N LYS A 154 -8.72 -16.83 -2.21
CA LYS A 154 -8.25 -18.08 -1.61
C LYS A 154 -9.30 -18.71 -0.70
N SER A 155 -10.32 -17.95 -0.32
CA SER A 155 -11.43 -18.40 0.52
C SER A 155 -12.62 -18.93 -0.30
N ASN A 156 -12.72 -18.58 -1.58
CA ASN A 156 -13.71 -19.09 -2.54
C ASN A 156 -12.99 -19.37 -3.86
N ASP A 157 -13.47 -20.33 -4.65
CA ASP A 157 -12.85 -20.86 -5.88
C ASP A 157 -12.93 -20.03 -7.21
N PRO A 158 -13.40 -18.76 -7.33
CA PRO A 158 -13.61 -18.13 -8.64
C PRO A 158 -12.37 -17.49 -9.28
N VAL A 159 -11.20 -17.53 -8.62
CA VAL A 159 -9.98 -16.84 -9.13
C VAL A 159 -9.07 -17.70 -9.97
N ALA A 160 -9.21 -19.02 -9.92
CA ALA A 160 -8.69 -19.87 -10.97
C ALA A 160 -9.29 -19.49 -12.34
N GLU A 161 -10.55 -19.05 -12.38
CA GLU A 161 -11.22 -18.64 -13.63
C GLU A 161 -10.80 -17.23 -14.09
N VAL A 162 -10.64 -16.29 -13.16
CA VAL A 162 -10.17 -14.92 -13.49
C VAL A 162 -8.70 -14.92 -13.88
N GLN A 163 -7.87 -15.73 -13.23
CA GLN A 163 -6.46 -15.91 -13.60
C GLN A 163 -6.33 -16.58 -14.98
N LYS A 164 -7.12 -17.61 -15.26
CA LYS A 164 -7.19 -18.21 -16.61
C LYS A 164 -7.68 -17.22 -17.67
N LYS A 165 -8.69 -16.40 -17.37
CA LYS A 165 -9.16 -15.36 -18.31
C LYS A 165 -8.11 -14.27 -18.53
N ALA A 166 -7.35 -13.91 -17.50
CA ALA A 166 -6.27 -12.94 -17.60
C ALA A 166 -5.06 -13.48 -18.39
N GLU A 167 -4.65 -14.74 -18.16
CA GLU A 167 -3.60 -15.41 -18.94
C GLU A 167 -4.01 -15.53 -20.41
N ASN A 168 -5.23 -16.01 -20.68
CA ASN A 168 -5.75 -16.11 -22.06
C ASN A 168 -5.84 -14.75 -22.76
N ALA A 169 -6.24 -13.68 -22.05
CA ALA A 169 -6.29 -12.34 -22.63
C ALA A 169 -4.88 -11.76 -22.89
N PHE A 170 -3.88 -12.13 -22.08
CA PHE A 170 -2.50 -11.70 -22.26
C PHE A 170 -1.84 -12.41 -23.45
N ASP A 171 -2.12 -13.70 -23.61
CA ASP A 171 -1.63 -14.49 -24.74
C ASP A 171 -2.29 -14.05 -26.06
N ASP A 172 -3.61 -13.82 -26.08
CA ASP A 172 -4.31 -13.23 -27.24
C ASP A 172 -3.75 -11.87 -27.65
N ALA A 173 -3.37 -11.03 -26.68
CA ALA A 173 -2.77 -9.73 -26.93
C ALA A 173 -1.34 -9.86 -27.49
N LYS A 174 -0.57 -10.85 -27.00
CA LYS A 174 0.79 -11.13 -27.44
C LYS A 174 0.82 -11.71 -28.86
N ASP A 175 -0.14 -12.55 -29.20
CA ASP A 175 -0.26 -13.13 -30.53
C ASP A 175 -0.73 -12.08 -31.55
N LYS A 176 -1.72 -11.25 -31.20
CA LYS A 176 -2.09 -10.09 -32.05
C LYS A 176 -0.94 -9.11 -32.26
N ALA A 177 -0.10 -8.90 -31.24
CA ALA A 177 1.09 -8.04 -31.36
C ALA A 177 2.17 -8.66 -32.27
N LYS A 178 2.34 -9.99 -32.24
CA LYS A 178 3.23 -10.71 -33.16
C LYS A 178 2.71 -10.68 -34.60
N ASP A 179 1.41 -10.88 -34.80
CA ASP A 179 0.80 -10.86 -36.12
C ASP A 179 0.87 -9.47 -36.76
N ALA A 180 0.59 -8.41 -36.00
CA ALA A 180 0.76 -7.04 -36.46
C ALA A 180 2.22 -6.72 -36.82
N LYS A 181 3.19 -7.24 -36.05
CA LYS A 181 4.62 -7.09 -36.35
C LYS A 181 5.03 -7.82 -37.62
N ASN A 182 4.51 -9.03 -37.85
CA ASN A 182 4.78 -9.81 -39.05
C ASN A 182 4.11 -9.22 -40.31
N GLU A 183 2.92 -8.63 -40.17
CA GLU A 183 2.23 -7.95 -41.28
C GLU A 183 2.97 -6.68 -41.69
N LEU A 184 3.48 -5.90 -40.73
CA LEU A 184 4.33 -4.74 -41.00
C LEU A 184 5.64 -5.12 -41.70
N GLN A 185 6.23 -6.26 -41.34
CA GLN A 185 7.49 -6.73 -41.92
C GLN A 185 7.33 -7.28 -43.35
N LYS A 186 6.11 -7.67 -43.75
CA LYS A 186 5.78 -8.06 -45.14
C LYS A 186 5.47 -6.88 -46.06
N ARG A 187 5.22 -5.69 -45.51
CA ARG A 187 4.91 -4.46 -46.27
C ARG A 187 6.13 -3.55 -46.48
N LEU A 188 7.28 -3.89 -45.89
CA LEU A 188 8.61 -3.30 -46.13
C LEU A 188 9.41 -4.19 -47.06
#